data_AF-G5A4M0-F1
#
_entry.id   AF-G5A4M0-F1
#
_cell.length_a   1.000
_cell.length_b   1.000
_cell.length_c   1.000
_cell.angle_alpha   90.00
_cell.angle_beta   90.00
_cell.angle_gamma   90.00
#
_symmetry.space_group_name_H-M   'P 1'
#
loop_
_entity.id
_entity.type
_entity.pdbx_description
1 polymer ?
#
loop_
_entity_poly.entity_id
_entity_poly.type
_entity_poly.pdbx_seq_one_letter_code
_entity_poly.pdbx_strand_id
1 'polypeptide(L)'
;MFSSNRQLTTTPSALPESVAWLEHLTLEMTTSTSTRHGLGKRNVLYELHMAYQTSKDEVTTWTLSRPFDEYRDLRRRLVKALRLGHRCNAECKWLGNVIKHHFPRASLFCRSCPSGVEGTRVALLRMLNTVKASLVNHGNLGCSRMRDDVSKVFAVFVASSNQTTKDLSRVHSSTASTTSSMSLSPTSFKRSSSSTSLTSDEENLVALEFDDFPCGNLARCECGACRSSLSH
;
A
#
# COMPACT_ATOMS: atom_id res chain seq x y z
N MET A 1 4.10 59.81 21.05
CA MET A 1 3.83 58.97 19.86
C MET A 1 4.35 57.58 20.18
N PHE A 2 3.48 56.62 20.49
CA PHE A 2 3.89 55.24 20.75
C PHE A 2 3.39 54.37 19.59
N SER A 3 4.32 53.90 18.76
CA SER A 3 4.05 52.93 17.71
C SER A 3 3.86 51.55 18.34
N SER A 4 2.62 51.07 18.35
CA SER A 4 2.28 49.71 18.80
C SER A 4 2.60 48.73 17.66
N ASN A 5 3.66 47.97 17.84
CA ASN A 5 4.09 46.93 16.90
C ASN A 5 3.18 45.71 17.11
N ARG A 6 2.20 45.50 16.23
CA ARG A 6 1.36 44.29 16.25
C ARG A 6 2.20 43.11 15.78
N GLN A 7 2.74 42.34 16.73
CA GLN A 7 3.23 41.00 16.45
C GLN A 7 2.04 40.16 15.97
N LEU A 8 2.06 39.80 14.68
CA LEU A 8 1.23 38.75 14.11
C LEU A 8 1.69 37.43 14.72
N THR A 9 0.98 36.97 15.75
CA THR A 9 1.09 35.61 16.26
C THR A 9 0.65 34.66 15.15
N THR A 10 1.63 34.16 14.40
CA THR A 10 1.43 33.09 13.42
C THR A 10 1.18 31.82 14.23
N THR A 11 -0.09 31.45 14.37
CA THR A 11 -0.49 30.19 14.98
C THR A 11 0.16 29.07 14.17
N PRO A 12 0.87 28.11 14.80
CA PRO A 12 1.38 26.96 14.07
C PRO A 12 0.21 26.29 13.36
N SER A 13 0.31 26.17 12.04
CA SER A 13 -0.74 25.61 11.19
C SER A 13 -1.05 24.20 11.67
N ALA A 14 -2.14 24.04 12.42
CA ALA A 14 -2.62 22.73 12.85
C ALA A 14 -2.82 21.82 11.65
N LEU A 15 -2.52 20.52 11.81
CA LEU A 15 -2.77 19.52 10.79
C LEU A 15 -4.26 19.47 10.44
N PRO A 16 -4.64 19.34 9.16
CA PRO A 16 -6.03 19.08 8.77
C PRO A 16 -6.58 17.84 9.47
N GLU A 17 -7.86 17.86 9.87
CA GLU A 17 -8.51 16.76 10.61
C GLU A 17 -8.28 15.38 9.95
N SER A 18 -8.33 15.33 8.61
CA SER A 18 -8.09 14.11 7.82
C SER A 18 -6.75 13.41 8.07
N VAL A 19 -5.73 14.14 8.55
CA VAL A 19 -4.36 13.65 8.78
C VAL A 19 -3.88 13.87 10.22
N ALA A 20 -4.51 14.74 11.01
CA ALA A 20 -4.09 15.07 12.37
C ALA A 20 -4.03 13.84 13.30
N TRP A 21 -5.00 12.93 13.16
CA TRP A 21 -5.03 11.71 13.95
C TRP A 21 -3.91 10.71 13.56
N LEU A 22 -3.35 10.80 12.34
CA LEU A 22 -2.25 9.94 11.90
C LEU A 22 -0.95 10.24 12.63
N GLU A 23 -0.75 11.48 13.09
CA GLU A 23 0.44 11.89 13.85
C GLU A 23 0.66 10.97 15.06
N HIS A 24 -0.41 10.72 15.81
CA HIS A 24 -0.43 9.92 17.03
C HIS A 24 -0.74 8.44 16.79
N LEU A 25 -0.77 7.98 15.53
CA LEU A 25 -1.05 6.59 15.16
C LEU A 25 0.25 5.77 15.07
N THR A 26 0.50 4.88 16.00
CA THR A 26 1.61 3.91 15.91
C THR A 26 1.20 2.70 15.07
N LEU A 27 2.10 2.25 14.20
CA LEU A 27 1.94 1.08 13.35
C LEU A 27 3.00 0.04 13.68
N GLU A 28 2.56 -1.17 13.99
CA GLU A 28 3.41 -2.36 14.13
C GLU A 28 2.87 -3.48 13.26
N MET A 29 3.73 -4.43 12.88
CA MET A 29 3.30 -5.52 12.01
C MET A 29 3.89 -6.85 12.45
N THR A 30 3.04 -7.85 12.60
CA THR A 30 3.43 -9.26 12.79
C THR A 30 2.91 -10.11 11.63
N THR A 31 3.22 -11.41 11.64
CA THR A 31 2.73 -12.34 10.62
C THR A 31 2.04 -13.51 11.29
N SER A 32 0.88 -13.90 10.77
CA SER A 32 0.20 -15.12 11.18
C SER A 32 0.03 -16.05 9.98
N THR A 33 -0.08 -17.36 10.25
CA THR A 33 -0.35 -18.35 9.21
C THR A 33 -1.74 -18.90 9.39
N SER A 34 -2.56 -18.79 8.35
CA SER A 34 -3.87 -19.42 8.30
C SER A 34 -3.75 -20.72 7.51
N THR A 35 -4.06 -21.83 8.17
CA THR A 35 -4.21 -23.13 7.52
C THR A 35 -5.69 -23.35 7.23
N ARG A 36 -6.09 -23.29 5.95
CA ARG A 36 -7.45 -23.72 5.59
C ARG A 36 -7.49 -25.24 5.68
N HIS A 37 -8.31 -25.76 6.61
CA HIS A 37 -8.56 -27.19 6.77
C HIS A 37 -8.97 -27.78 5.40
N GLY A 38 -8.21 -28.75 4.90
CA GLY A 38 -8.56 -29.55 3.72
C GLY A 38 -7.56 -29.52 2.55
N LEU A 39 -6.71 -28.49 2.41
CA LEU A 39 -5.84 -28.32 1.23
C LEU A 39 -4.34 -28.17 1.52
N GLY A 40 -3.91 -28.21 2.79
CA GLY A 40 -2.49 -28.07 3.18
C GLY A 40 -1.84 -26.72 2.82
N LYS A 41 -2.61 -25.79 2.21
CA LYS A 41 -2.11 -24.52 1.71
C LYS A 41 -2.01 -23.51 2.85
N ARG A 42 -0.78 -23.21 3.26
CA ARG A 42 -0.49 -22.15 4.24
C ARG A 42 -0.67 -20.78 3.59
N ASN A 43 -1.59 -19.98 4.12
CA ASN A 43 -1.74 -18.58 3.72
C ASN A 43 -1.10 -17.71 4.79
N VAL A 44 -0.17 -16.86 4.38
CA VAL A 44 0.46 -15.88 5.26
C VAL A 44 -0.42 -14.64 5.29
N LEU A 45 -0.78 -14.21 6.50
CA LEU A 45 -1.45 -12.96 6.76
C LEU A 45 -0.47 -12.02 7.47
N TYR A 46 -0.49 -10.76 7.07
CA TYR A 46 0.26 -9.69 7.72
C TYR A 46 -0.70 -8.97 8.65
N GLU A 47 -0.39 -9.00 9.94
CA GLU A 47 -1.22 -8.42 10.98
C GLU A 47 -0.66 -7.05 11.34
N LEU A 48 -1.36 -6.01 10.90
CA LEU A 48 -1.05 -4.63 11.23
C LEU A 48 -1.72 -4.29 12.56
N HIS A 49 -0.94 -4.01 13.59
CA HIS A 49 -1.40 -3.52 14.88
C HIS A 49 -1.31 -1.99 14.89
N MET A 50 -2.41 -1.35 15.26
CA MET A 50 -2.53 0.10 15.32
C MET A 50 -2.83 0.51 16.76
N ALA A 51 -2.13 1.54 17.21
CA ALA A 51 -2.38 2.18 18.49
C ALA A 51 -2.48 3.69 18.26
N TYR A 52 -3.61 4.29 18.63
CA TYR A 52 -3.84 5.72 18.55
C TYR A 52 -3.91 6.29 19.96
N GLN A 53 -3.00 7.21 20.28
CA GLN A 53 -2.97 7.89 21.58
C GLN A 53 -3.67 9.24 21.47
N THR A 54 -4.65 9.47 22.34
CA THR A 54 -5.31 10.77 22.48
C THR A 54 -4.64 11.60 23.57
N SER A 55 -4.92 12.92 23.60
CA SER A 55 -4.39 13.84 24.59
C SER A 55 -4.83 13.57 26.04
N LYS A 56 -5.78 12.67 26.27
CA LYS A 56 -6.30 12.29 27.59
C LYS A 56 -5.69 10.98 28.14
N ASP A 57 -4.55 10.55 27.60
CA ASP A 57 -3.90 9.26 27.90
C ASP A 57 -4.73 8.01 27.58
N GLU A 58 -5.85 8.16 26.87
CA GLU A 58 -6.60 7.03 26.34
C GLU A 58 -5.95 6.52 25.05
N VAL A 59 -5.61 5.22 25.04
CA VAL A 59 -5.04 4.52 23.88
C VAL A 59 -6.10 3.63 23.25
N THR A 60 -6.46 3.91 22.01
CA THR A 60 -7.33 3.04 21.21
C THR A 60 -6.47 2.11 20.37
N THR A 61 -6.69 0.80 20.45
CA THR A 61 -5.94 -0.19 19.65
C THR A 61 -6.86 -1.02 18.77
N TRP A 62 -6.40 -1.37 17.58
CA TRP A 62 -7.09 -2.32 16.70
C TRP A 62 -6.08 -3.04 15.80
N THR A 63 -6.49 -4.17 15.22
CA THR A 63 -5.62 -5.00 14.38
C THR A 63 -6.31 -5.32 13.06
N LEU A 64 -5.54 -5.30 11.96
CA LEU A 64 -5.96 -5.72 10.64
C LEU A 64 -5.13 -6.91 10.18
N SER A 65 -5.78 -8.03 9.89
CA SER A 65 -5.12 -9.22 9.34
C SER A 65 -5.41 -9.32 7.84
N ARG A 66 -4.42 -9.06 6.99
CA ARG A 66 -4.58 -8.97 5.52
C ARG A 66 -3.59 -9.86 4.77
N PRO A 67 -3.98 -10.52 3.66
CA PRO A 67 -3.04 -11.19 2.77
C PRO A 67 -2.20 -10.18 1.99
N PHE A 68 -1.07 -10.65 1.44
CA PHE A 68 -0.14 -9.81 0.68
C PHE A 68 -0.79 -9.03 -0.49
N ASP A 69 -1.74 -9.65 -1.19
CA ASP A 69 -2.37 -9.04 -2.37
C ASP A 69 -3.16 -7.77 -2.02
N GLU A 70 -3.71 -7.65 -0.80
CA GLU A 70 -4.38 -6.41 -0.38
C GLU A 70 -3.41 -5.24 -0.20
N TYR A 71 -2.16 -5.52 0.18
CA TYR A 71 -1.11 -4.49 0.21
C TYR A 71 -0.65 -4.11 -1.20
N ARG A 72 -0.67 -5.05 -2.16
CA ARG A 72 -0.43 -4.72 -3.59
C ARG A 72 -1.53 -3.80 -4.11
N ASP A 73 -2.77 -4.02 -3.70
CA ASP A 73 -3.90 -3.19 -4.06
C ASP A 73 -3.81 -1.80 -3.43
N LEU A 74 -3.41 -1.72 -2.16
CA LEU A 74 -3.07 -0.45 -1.51
C LEU A 74 -1.98 0.30 -2.29
N ARG A 75 -0.87 -0.35 -2.62
CA ARG A 75 0.23 0.23 -3.41
C ARG A 75 -0.28 0.82 -4.73
N ARG A 76 -1.10 0.06 -5.48
CA ARG A 76 -1.71 0.54 -6.74
C ARG A 76 -2.59 1.77 -6.51
N ARG A 77 -3.43 1.76 -5.47
CA ARG A 77 -4.31 2.89 -5.13
C ARG A 77 -3.54 4.12 -4.71
N LEU A 78 -2.48 3.99 -3.90
CA LEU A 78 -1.63 5.10 -3.48
C LEU A 78 -0.90 5.75 -4.66
N VAL A 79 -0.27 4.95 -5.52
CA VAL A 79 0.40 5.46 -6.73
C VAL A 79 -0.58 6.18 -7.65
N LYS A 80 -1.81 5.65 -7.79
CA LYS A 80 -2.87 6.29 -8.57
C LYS A 80 -3.33 7.61 -7.93
N ALA A 81 -3.48 7.65 -6.60
CA ALA A 81 -3.88 8.85 -5.85
C ALA A 81 -2.85 9.98 -5.97
N LEU A 82 -1.56 9.65 -5.98
CA LEU A 82 -0.48 10.63 -6.16
C LEU A 82 -0.52 11.35 -7.51
N ARG A 83 -1.14 10.75 -8.55
CA ARG A 83 -1.21 11.31 -9.92
C ARG A 83 0.10 11.97 -10.33
N LEU A 84 1.16 11.17 -10.41
CA LEU A 84 2.51 11.63 -10.71
C LEU A 84 2.54 12.46 -12.01
N GLY A 85 3.40 13.48 -12.05
CA GLY A 85 3.55 14.39 -13.20
C GLY A 85 2.95 15.79 -12.98
N HIS A 86 2.27 16.03 -11.86
CA HIS A 86 1.85 17.38 -11.47
C HIS A 86 3.00 18.19 -10.85
N ARG A 87 2.90 19.52 -10.90
CA ARG A 87 3.85 20.44 -10.26
C ARG A 87 3.35 20.83 -8.87
N CYS A 88 4.12 20.50 -7.84
CA CYS A 88 3.91 20.96 -6.46
C CYS A 88 5.25 20.99 -5.72
N ASN A 89 5.27 21.60 -4.53
CA ASN A 89 6.44 21.63 -3.64
C ASN A 89 6.44 20.49 -2.62
N ALA A 90 5.50 19.56 -2.72
CA ALA A 90 5.41 18.39 -1.85
C ALA A 90 6.24 17.22 -2.38
N GLU A 91 6.48 16.23 -1.54
CA GLU A 91 7.25 15.02 -1.83
C GLU A 91 6.53 14.02 -2.76
N CYS A 92 5.51 14.44 -3.52
CA CYS A 92 4.67 13.53 -4.30
C CYS A 92 5.46 12.64 -5.27
N LYS A 93 6.46 13.20 -5.97
CA LYS A 93 7.34 12.43 -6.88
C LYS A 93 8.17 11.41 -6.09
N TRP A 94 8.79 11.85 -4.99
CA TRP A 94 9.61 11.01 -4.14
C TRP A 94 8.80 9.86 -3.54
N LEU A 95 7.66 10.15 -2.90
CA LEU A 95 6.81 9.14 -2.28
C LEU A 95 6.31 8.12 -3.31
N GLY A 96 5.93 8.59 -4.50
CA GLY A 96 5.54 7.71 -5.60
C GLY A 96 6.65 6.74 -6.00
N ASN A 97 7.90 7.20 -6.07
CA ASN A 97 9.05 6.36 -6.36
C ASN A 97 9.33 5.39 -5.20
N VAL A 98 9.24 5.82 -3.95
CA VAL A 98 9.42 4.93 -2.79
C VAL A 98 8.41 3.79 -2.84
N ILE A 99 7.11 4.10 -2.98
CA ILE A 99 6.03 3.10 -3.06
C ILE A 99 6.20 2.18 -4.28
N LYS A 100 6.72 2.68 -5.40
CA LYS A 100 6.96 1.85 -6.59
C LYS A 100 8.16 0.93 -6.43
N HIS A 101 9.30 1.44 -5.98
CA HIS A 101 10.57 0.72 -6.09
C HIS A 101 10.92 -0.08 -4.83
N HIS A 102 10.41 0.31 -3.67
CA HIS A 102 10.74 -0.32 -2.38
C HIS A 102 9.64 -1.25 -1.87
N PHE A 103 8.56 -1.41 -2.64
CA PHE A 103 7.52 -2.38 -2.30
C PHE A 103 8.06 -3.81 -2.49
N PRO A 104 7.83 -4.72 -1.53
CA PRO A 104 8.32 -6.09 -1.62
C PRO A 104 7.85 -6.76 -2.92
N ARG A 105 8.77 -7.41 -3.62
CA ARG A 105 8.43 -8.19 -4.80
C ARG A 105 7.81 -9.52 -4.36
N ALA A 106 6.75 -9.94 -5.05
CA ALA A 106 6.19 -11.26 -4.80
C ALA A 106 7.24 -12.32 -5.15
N SER A 107 7.69 -13.08 -4.15
CA SER A 107 8.57 -14.22 -4.40
C SER A 107 7.79 -15.31 -5.14
N LEU A 108 8.26 -15.71 -6.32
CA LEU A 108 7.70 -16.84 -7.07
C LEU A 108 8.24 -18.19 -6.57
N PHE A 109 9.37 -18.18 -5.85
CA PHE A 109 10.19 -19.37 -5.57
C PHE A 109 10.02 -19.94 -4.14
N CYS A 110 9.60 -19.14 -3.16
CA CYS A 110 9.25 -19.63 -1.81
C CYS A 110 8.27 -18.65 -1.15
N ARG A 111 6.98 -18.70 -1.53
CA ARG A 111 5.93 -17.76 -1.05
C ARG A 111 5.70 -17.80 0.47
N SER A 112 6.14 -18.86 1.13
CA SER A 112 5.96 -19.07 2.56
C SER A 112 7.26 -19.40 3.28
N CYS A 113 8.44 -19.09 2.70
CA CYS A 113 9.67 -19.18 3.51
C CYS A 113 9.59 -18.20 4.66
N PRO A 114 10.00 -18.61 5.88
CA PRO A 114 10.07 -17.70 7.02
C PRO A 114 10.87 -16.42 6.71
N SER A 115 12.04 -16.55 6.08
CA SER A 115 12.89 -15.39 5.72
C SER A 115 12.23 -14.44 4.70
N GLY A 116 11.57 -14.96 3.66
CA GLY A 116 10.89 -14.12 2.68
C GLY A 116 9.60 -13.48 3.23
N VAL A 117 8.89 -14.20 4.10
CA VAL A 117 7.73 -13.68 4.83
C VAL A 117 8.15 -12.52 5.73
N GLU A 118 9.24 -12.69 6.48
CA GLU A 118 9.78 -11.66 7.37
C GLU A 118 10.31 -10.44 6.59
N GLY A 119 11.07 -10.65 5.51
CA GLY A 119 11.50 -9.56 4.64
C GLY A 119 10.33 -8.79 4.04
N THR A 120 9.26 -9.49 3.65
CA THR A 120 8.03 -8.86 3.18
C THR A 120 7.35 -8.06 4.29
N ARG A 121 7.25 -8.60 5.51
CA ARG A 121 6.67 -7.92 6.69
C ARG A 121 7.36 -6.60 6.97
N VAL A 122 8.70 -6.62 7.05
CA VAL A 122 9.52 -5.42 7.28
C VAL A 122 9.31 -4.38 6.18
N ALA A 123 9.32 -4.79 4.91
CA ALA A 123 9.16 -3.87 3.79
C ALA A 123 7.75 -3.25 3.73
N LEU A 124 6.70 -4.02 4.06
CA LEU A 124 5.33 -3.51 4.16
C LEU A 124 5.20 -2.48 5.27
N LEU A 125 5.70 -2.79 6.47
CA LEU A 125 5.67 -1.87 7.61
C LEU A 125 6.43 -0.58 7.30
N ARG A 126 7.63 -0.70 6.69
CA ARG A 126 8.42 0.46 6.23
C ARG A 126 7.63 1.33 5.27
N MET A 127 7.01 0.75 4.23
CA MET A 127 6.18 1.50 3.29
C MET A 127 5.05 2.26 4.00
N LEU A 128 4.31 1.59 4.89
CA LEU A 128 3.19 2.22 5.62
C LEU A 128 3.66 3.39 6.49
N ASN A 129 4.76 3.20 7.22
CA ASN A 129 5.35 4.27 8.03
C ASN A 129 5.88 5.43 7.18
N THR A 130 6.47 5.16 6.01
CA THR A 130 6.87 6.22 5.08
C THR A 130 5.67 7.02 4.57
N VAL A 131 4.58 6.34 4.19
CA VAL A 131 3.34 7.02 3.76
C VAL A 131 2.76 7.85 4.90
N LYS A 132 2.67 7.29 6.11
CA LYS A 132 2.23 8.03 7.31
C LYS A 132 3.09 9.28 7.50
N ALA A 133 4.41 9.15 7.50
CA ALA A 133 5.36 10.25 7.69
C ALA A 133 5.17 11.36 6.65
N SER A 134 5.00 11.01 5.37
CA SER A 134 4.72 11.99 4.33
C SER A 134 3.36 12.68 4.48
N LEU A 135 2.35 12.01 5.03
CA LEU A 135 1.02 12.58 5.25
C LEU A 135 0.98 13.57 6.43
N VAL A 136 1.78 13.33 7.47
CA VAL A 136 1.88 14.22 8.64
C VAL A 136 2.93 15.33 8.44
N ASN A 137 3.75 15.24 7.41
CA ASN A 137 4.69 16.30 7.04
C ASN A 137 3.92 17.53 6.54
N HIS A 138 3.95 18.61 7.33
CA HIS A 138 3.26 19.87 7.03
C HIS A 138 3.67 20.47 5.67
N GLY A 139 4.91 20.24 5.22
CA GLY A 139 5.38 20.70 3.90
C GLY A 139 4.61 20.07 2.73
N ASN A 140 4.02 18.89 2.94
CA ASN A 140 3.27 18.18 1.90
C ASN A 140 1.79 18.58 1.83
N LEU A 141 1.26 19.27 2.85
CA LEU A 141 -0.17 19.61 2.94
C LEU A 141 -0.61 20.68 1.94
N GLY A 142 0.33 21.41 1.34
CA GLY A 142 0.06 22.33 0.24
C GLY A 142 -0.37 21.62 -1.05
N CYS A 143 -0.11 20.31 -1.18
CA CYS A 143 -0.58 19.53 -2.31
C CYS A 143 -1.91 18.83 -1.99
N SER A 144 -2.99 19.19 -2.71
CA SER A 144 -4.31 18.56 -2.53
C SER A 144 -4.31 17.06 -2.81
N ARG A 145 -3.44 16.57 -3.71
CA ARG A 145 -3.29 15.12 -3.94
C ARG A 145 -2.77 14.41 -2.70
N MET A 146 -1.77 14.96 -2.04
CA MET A 146 -1.26 14.37 -0.80
C MET A 146 -2.29 14.49 0.32
N ARG A 147 -2.78 15.71 0.55
CA ARG A 147 -3.67 16.04 1.66
C ARG A 147 -5.02 15.34 1.59
N ASP A 148 -5.60 15.18 0.39
CA ASP A 148 -6.98 14.72 0.23
C ASP A 148 -7.04 13.30 -0.36
N ASP A 149 -6.38 13.05 -1.49
CA ASP A 149 -6.49 11.78 -2.20
C ASP A 149 -5.68 10.66 -1.51
N VAL A 150 -4.41 10.93 -1.18
CA VAL A 150 -3.52 9.93 -0.55
C VAL A 150 -3.95 9.67 0.89
N SER A 151 -4.26 10.72 1.66
CA SER A 151 -4.76 10.58 3.03
C SER A 151 -6.01 9.70 3.09
N LYS A 152 -6.98 9.92 2.19
CA LYS A 152 -8.20 9.13 2.10
C LYS A 152 -7.92 7.67 1.79
N VAL A 153 -7.04 7.39 0.82
CA VAL A 153 -6.66 6.00 0.47
C VAL A 153 -6.02 5.29 1.65
N PHE A 154 -5.12 5.98 2.36
CA PHE A 154 -4.41 5.43 3.52
C PHE A 154 -5.37 5.23 4.70
N ALA A 155 -6.13 6.26 5.08
CA ALA A 155 -7.11 6.23 6.16
C ALA A 155 -8.14 5.11 5.99
N VAL A 156 -8.72 4.98 4.79
CA VAL A 156 -9.67 3.89 4.50
C VAL A 156 -9.00 2.53 4.72
N PHE A 157 -7.75 2.34 4.29
CA PHE A 157 -7.08 1.06 4.47
C PHE A 157 -6.83 0.70 5.94
N VAL A 158 -6.37 1.67 6.75
CA VAL A 158 -6.06 1.43 8.17
C VAL A 158 -7.32 1.41 9.06
N ALA A 159 -8.41 2.08 8.68
CA ALA A 159 -9.65 2.10 9.44
C ALA A 159 -10.61 0.96 9.06
N SER A 160 -10.48 0.37 7.87
CA SER A 160 -11.33 -0.74 7.44
C SER A 160 -11.02 -1.98 8.27
N SER A 161 -11.82 -2.29 9.29
CA SER A 161 -11.71 -3.57 10.00
C SER A 161 -12.07 -4.74 9.06
N ASN A 162 -11.29 -5.81 9.11
CA ASN A 162 -11.65 -7.06 8.45
C ASN A 162 -12.63 -7.82 9.33
N GLN A 163 -13.87 -7.33 9.42
CA GLN A 163 -15.00 -8.23 9.64
C GLN A 163 -15.10 -9.09 8.39
N THR A 164 -14.30 -10.15 8.37
CA THR A 164 -14.37 -11.21 7.38
C THR A 164 -15.82 -11.65 7.28
N THR A 165 -16.45 -11.39 6.13
CA THR A 165 -17.52 -12.15 5.50
C THR A 165 -18.03 -13.37 6.28
N LYS A 166 -18.73 -13.11 7.39
CA LYS A 166 -19.54 -14.05 8.15
C LYS A 166 -20.79 -13.25 8.53
N ASP A 167 -21.74 -13.25 7.59
CA ASP A 167 -23.20 -12.95 7.74
C ASP A 167 -23.85 -12.23 6.55
N LEU A 168 -23.21 -12.17 5.37
CA LEU A 168 -23.92 -11.82 4.12
C LEU A 168 -24.72 -12.99 3.50
N SER A 169 -24.86 -14.13 4.19
CA SER A 169 -25.65 -15.28 3.71
C SER A 169 -27.02 -15.42 4.37
N ARG A 170 -27.52 -14.42 5.12
CA ARG A 170 -28.82 -14.54 5.80
C ARG A 170 -29.79 -13.38 5.62
N VAL A 171 -29.70 -12.60 4.55
CA VAL A 171 -30.88 -11.94 3.99
C VAL A 171 -30.58 -11.81 2.52
N HIS A 172 -31.21 -12.60 1.67
CA HIS A 172 -31.72 -12.16 0.37
C HIS A 172 -32.82 -13.16 0.04
N SER A 173 -34.01 -12.71 0.42
CA SER A 173 -35.29 -13.33 0.19
C SER A 173 -35.45 -13.70 -1.28
N SER A 174 -36.02 -14.88 -1.48
CA SER A 174 -36.62 -15.32 -2.72
C SER A 174 -37.63 -14.27 -3.19
N THR A 175 -37.37 -13.64 -4.33
CA THR A 175 -38.45 -13.10 -5.16
C THR A 175 -38.04 -13.26 -6.62
N ALA A 176 -38.74 -14.18 -7.28
CA ALA A 176 -38.70 -14.38 -8.71
C ALA A 176 -39.32 -13.19 -9.45
N SER A 177 -38.74 -12.82 -10.59
CA SER A 177 -39.42 -12.48 -11.86
C SER A 177 -38.36 -12.07 -12.90
N THR A 178 -38.07 -12.87 -13.94
CA THR A 178 -38.74 -12.99 -15.26
C THR A 178 -38.28 -11.93 -16.30
N THR A 179 -37.55 -12.42 -17.32
CA THR A 179 -37.39 -11.92 -18.72
C THR A 179 -36.80 -10.52 -18.93
N SER A 180 -35.82 -10.29 -19.82
CA SER A 180 -35.87 -10.62 -21.25
C SER A 180 -34.49 -10.43 -21.91
N SER A 181 -34.24 -11.26 -22.92
CA SER A 181 -33.06 -11.37 -23.76
C SER A 181 -33.08 -10.33 -24.87
N MET A 182 -31.92 -9.74 -25.22
CA MET A 182 -31.65 -9.21 -26.56
C MET A 182 -30.18 -9.43 -26.93
N SER A 183 -29.99 -10.22 -27.99
CA SER A 183 -28.72 -10.57 -28.63
C SER A 183 -28.27 -9.48 -29.60
N LEU A 184 -26.97 -9.20 -29.69
CA LEU A 184 -26.35 -8.60 -30.87
C LEU A 184 -24.93 -9.17 -31.11
N SER A 185 -24.66 -9.43 -32.39
CA SER A 185 -23.61 -10.26 -32.98
C SER A 185 -22.18 -9.69 -32.90
N PRO A 186 -21.13 -10.53 -33.03
CA PRO A 186 -19.74 -10.08 -33.12
C PRO A 186 -19.33 -9.84 -34.59
N THR A 187 -18.75 -8.67 -34.88
CA THR A 187 -18.06 -8.39 -36.15
C THR A 187 -16.56 -8.39 -35.93
N SER A 188 -15.85 -9.13 -36.79
CA SER A 188 -14.39 -9.20 -36.84
C SER A 188 -13.79 -7.85 -37.23
N PHE A 189 -12.52 -7.58 -36.90
CA PHE A 189 -11.46 -7.28 -37.87
C PHE A 189 -10.13 -6.89 -37.20
N LYS A 190 -9.07 -7.45 -37.78
CA LYS A 190 -7.70 -6.91 -37.94
C LYS A 190 -6.76 -6.86 -36.72
N ARG A 191 -5.97 -7.94 -36.66
CA ARG A 191 -4.54 -7.96 -36.30
C ARG A 191 -3.78 -6.88 -37.09
N SER A 192 -3.19 -5.92 -36.38
CA SER A 192 -2.11 -5.08 -36.89
C SER A 192 -0.89 -5.25 -36.00
N SER A 193 0.14 -5.87 -36.56
CA SER A 193 1.49 -5.89 -36.04
C SER A 193 2.13 -4.51 -36.23
N SER A 194 2.78 -3.97 -35.20
CA SER A 194 3.75 -2.89 -35.37
C SER A 194 4.85 -3.05 -34.34
N SER A 195 6.01 -3.43 -34.86
CA SER A 195 7.33 -3.41 -34.27
C SER A 195 7.91 -1.99 -34.30
N THR A 196 8.58 -1.57 -33.22
CA THR A 196 9.69 -0.58 -33.11
C THR A 196 9.68 -0.06 -31.66
N SER A 197 10.74 0.34 -30.98
CA SER A 197 12.20 0.21 -31.12
C SER A 197 12.74 0.66 -29.74
N LEU A 198 13.90 0.13 -29.37
CA LEU A 198 14.63 0.48 -28.15
C LEU A 198 15.32 1.83 -28.35
N THR A 199 15.17 2.76 -27.40
CA THR A 199 16.17 3.79 -27.14
C THR A 199 16.44 3.87 -25.65
N SER A 200 17.72 3.66 -25.33
CA SER A 200 18.35 3.81 -24.04
C SER A 200 18.35 5.28 -23.61
N ASP A 201 18.03 5.55 -22.35
CA ASP A 201 18.42 6.81 -21.72
C ASP A 201 18.90 6.52 -20.29
N GLU A 202 20.12 6.97 -20.05
CA GLU A 202 20.91 6.72 -18.86
C GLU A 202 20.61 7.81 -17.83
N GLU A 203 19.87 7.47 -16.79
CA GLU A 203 19.67 8.37 -15.65
C GLU A 203 20.44 7.85 -14.44
N ASN A 204 21.53 8.56 -14.16
CA ASN A 204 22.40 8.52 -12.99
C ASN A 204 21.59 8.43 -11.68
N LEU A 205 21.37 7.20 -11.22
CA LEU A 205 20.85 6.91 -9.89
C LEU A 205 22.01 7.05 -8.91
N VAL A 206 21.93 8.10 -8.08
CA VAL A 206 22.73 8.19 -6.86
C VAL A 206 22.39 6.93 -6.04
N ALA A 207 23.30 5.97 -6.07
CA ALA A 207 23.21 4.73 -5.33
C ALA A 207 23.22 5.09 -3.85
N LEU A 208 22.05 5.06 -3.22
CA LEU A 208 21.98 4.77 -1.80
C LEU A 208 22.22 3.25 -1.71
N GLU A 209 23.50 2.90 -1.55
CA GLU A 209 23.92 1.56 -1.17
C GLU A 209 23.12 1.13 0.06
N PHE A 210 22.24 0.16 -0.13
CA PHE A 210 21.64 -0.59 0.96
C PHE A 210 21.37 -2.00 0.45
N ASP A 211 22.36 -2.85 0.68
CA ASP A 211 22.44 -4.31 0.52
C ASP A 211 21.61 -4.96 -0.60
N ASP A 212 22.33 -5.34 -1.65
CA ASP A 212 21.91 -6.26 -2.70
C ASP A 212 21.25 -7.53 -2.14
N PHE A 213 19.99 -7.77 -2.52
CA PHE A 213 19.41 -9.11 -2.47
C PHE A 213 19.79 -9.86 -3.76
N PRO A 214 20.63 -10.90 -3.69
CA PRO A 214 21.15 -11.56 -4.88
C PRO A 214 20.12 -12.55 -5.41
N CYS A 215 19.45 -12.20 -6.51
CA CYS A 215 18.89 -13.21 -7.41
C CYS A 215 18.78 -12.65 -8.84
N GLY A 216 19.92 -12.27 -9.40
CA GLY A 216 20.11 -12.06 -10.82
C GLY A 216 20.80 -13.27 -11.44
N ASN A 217 20.09 -14.39 -11.65
CA ASN A 217 20.35 -15.35 -12.74
C ASN A 217 19.31 -16.49 -12.69
N LEU A 218 18.70 -16.78 -13.84
CA LEU A 218 17.59 -17.73 -14.02
C LEU A 218 17.98 -19.22 -13.87
N ALA A 219 19.23 -19.53 -13.51
CA ALA A 219 19.67 -20.90 -13.27
C ALA A 219 19.44 -21.27 -11.80
N ARG A 220 18.27 -21.89 -11.53
CA ARG A 220 17.91 -22.54 -10.25
C ARG A 220 17.91 -21.61 -9.04
N CYS A 221 16.90 -20.75 -8.94
CA CYS A 221 16.67 -19.95 -7.73
C CYS A 221 16.20 -20.86 -6.58
N GLU A 222 17.14 -21.31 -5.77
CA GLU A 222 16.90 -21.93 -4.46
C GLU A 222 16.87 -20.83 -3.40
N CYS A 223 15.86 -20.85 -2.54
CA CYS A 223 15.86 -19.96 -1.39
C CYS A 223 16.91 -20.46 -0.37
N GLY A 224 17.96 -19.68 -0.11
CA GLY A 224 19.04 -20.07 0.80
C GLY A 224 18.60 -20.42 2.24
N ALA A 225 17.41 -19.99 2.66
CA ALA A 225 16.84 -20.30 3.97
C ALA A 225 15.95 -21.56 4.00
N CYS A 226 15.08 -21.76 3.00
CA CYS A 226 14.14 -22.91 2.94
C CYS A 226 14.65 -24.06 2.05
N ARG A 227 15.72 -23.85 1.27
CA ARG A 227 16.22 -24.72 0.19
C ARG A 227 15.18 -25.13 -0.86
N SER A 228 14.00 -24.50 -0.87
CA SER A 228 12.98 -24.77 -1.88
C SER A 228 13.42 -24.22 -3.24
N SER A 229 13.27 -25.05 -4.28
CA SER A 229 13.41 -24.69 -5.69
C SER A 229 12.04 -24.70 -6.39
N LEU A 230 11.93 -23.96 -7.50
CA LEU A 230 10.75 -24.01 -8.36
C LEU A 230 10.82 -25.30 -9.19
N SER A 231 10.07 -26.32 -8.79
CA SER A 231 9.83 -27.50 -9.62
C SER A 231 8.81 -27.12 -10.69
N HIS A 232 9.21 -27.15 -11.96
CA HIS A 232 8.32 -27.05 -13.11
C HIS A 232 7.50 -28.33 -13.28
#